data_AF-A0A170WG84-F1
#
_entry.id   AF-A0A170WG84-F1
#
_cell.length_a   1.000
_cell.length_b   1.000
_cell.length_c   1.000
_cell.angle_alpha   90.00
_cell.angle_beta   90.00
_cell.angle_gamma   90.00
#
_symmetry.space_group_name_H-M   'P 1'
#
loop_
_entity.id
_entity.type
_entity.pdbx_description
1 polymer ?
#
loop_
_entity_poly.entity_id
_entity_poly.type
_entity_poly.pdbx_seq_one_letter_code
_entity_poly.pdbx_strand_id
1 'polypeptide(L)'
;MVVENLKYLLAPHNTSEALYFGWRFKHLVKLGFMSGGAGYVLSKCALRKFILQGVANSTICRFENDGNEDSELGQCMENLGVTAMNTRDSLGRERFFPKIPTSNLIP
;
A
#
# COMPACT_ATOMS: atom_id res chain seq x y z
N MET A 1 -10.48 -10.72 -3.39
CA MET A 1 -9.66 -10.86 -2.17
C MET A 1 -10.39 -11.78 -1.19
N VAL A 2 -9.68 -12.69 -0.53
CA VAL A 2 -10.24 -13.57 0.51
C VAL A 2 -9.80 -13.02 1.86
N VAL A 3 -10.76 -12.67 2.73
CA VAL A 3 -10.49 -11.91 3.97
C VAL A 3 -9.67 -12.72 4.97
N GLU A 4 -9.86 -14.04 5.00
CA GLU A 4 -9.13 -14.98 5.87
C GLU A 4 -7.63 -14.96 5.54
N ASN A 5 -7.28 -14.94 4.25
CA ASN A 5 -5.89 -14.83 3.81
C ASN A 5 -5.28 -13.49 4.19
N LEU A 6 -6.08 -12.41 4.12
CA LEU A 6 -5.64 -11.09 4.55
C LEU A 6 -5.39 -11.06 6.06
N LYS A 7 -6.30 -11.61 6.87
CA LYS A 7 -6.12 -11.72 8.32
C LYS A 7 -4.86 -12.50 8.66
N TYR A 8 -4.60 -13.61 7.99
CA TYR A 8 -3.39 -14.40 8.18
C TYR A 8 -2.12 -13.62 7.84
N LEU A 9 -2.10 -12.89 6.72
CA LEU A 9 -0.99 -12.01 6.35
C LEU A 9 -0.73 -10.93 7.40
N LEU A 10 -1.77 -10.32 7.95
CA LEU A 10 -1.66 -9.18 8.86
C LEU A 10 -1.41 -9.57 10.32
N ALA A 11 -1.76 -10.80 10.71
CA ALA A 11 -1.68 -11.29 12.08
C ALA A 11 -0.32 -11.08 12.80
N PRO A 12 0.85 -11.27 12.15
CA PRO A 12 2.14 -11.10 12.84
C PRO A 12 2.58 -9.64 12.98
N HIS A 13 1.87 -8.67 12.37
CA HIS A 13 2.32 -7.28 12.32
C HIS A 13 1.77 -6.43 13.46
N ASN A 14 2.63 -5.57 14.03
CA ASN A 14 2.23 -4.66 15.08
C ASN A 14 1.45 -3.46 14.51
N THR A 15 0.21 -3.27 14.96
CA THR A 15 -0.64 -2.16 14.49
C THR A 15 -0.11 -0.76 14.86
N SER A 16 0.79 -0.67 15.83
CA SER A 16 1.44 0.57 16.28
C SER A 16 2.61 0.99 15.38
N GLU A 17 3.10 0.08 14.53
CA GLU A 17 4.09 0.41 13.51
C GLU A 17 3.40 1.01 12.29
N ALA A 18 4.06 1.96 11.63
CA ALA A 18 3.53 2.61 10.44
C ALA A 18 3.80 1.75 9.20
N LEU A 19 2.90 0.81 8.92
CA LEU A 19 3.01 -0.17 7.84
C LEU A 19 1.98 0.06 6.72
N TYR A 20 2.39 -0.20 5.48
CA TYR A 20 1.60 -0.11 4.24
C TYR A 20 1.79 -1.38 3.40
N PHE A 21 0.68 -2.05 3.07
CA PHE A 21 0.66 -3.35 2.39
C PHE A 21 -0.12 -3.28 1.08
N GLY A 22 0.30 -4.01 0.07
CA GLY A 22 -0.43 -4.15 -1.19
C GLY A 22 0.45 -4.75 -2.29
N TRP A 23 0.04 -4.55 -3.55
CA TRP A 23 0.90 -4.81 -4.71
C TRP A 23 1.77 -3.59 -5.00
N ARG A 24 3.09 -3.70 -4.84
CA ARG A 24 3.99 -2.56 -4.96
C ARG A 24 4.49 -2.32 -6.39
N PHE A 25 4.11 -1.19 -6.97
CA PHE A 25 4.76 -0.61 -8.14
C PHE A 25 5.91 0.31 -7.74
N LYS A 26 6.98 0.37 -8.56
CA LYS A 26 8.18 1.19 -8.28
C LYS A 26 8.54 2.19 -9.39
N HIS A 27 7.64 2.40 -10.36
CA HIS A 27 7.95 3.21 -11.55
C HIS A 27 7.68 4.71 -11.39
N LEU A 28 6.87 5.12 -10.39
CA LEU A 28 6.54 6.54 -10.13
C LEU A 28 7.12 7.08 -8.83
N VAL A 29 7.14 6.27 -7.76
CA VAL A 29 7.60 6.65 -6.42
C VAL A 29 8.84 5.84 -6.08
N LYS A 30 9.87 6.46 -5.46
CA LYS A 30 11.17 5.84 -5.19
C LYS A 30 11.05 4.59 -4.29
N LEU A 31 10.34 4.68 -3.17
CA LEU A 31 10.02 3.53 -2.31
C LEU A 31 8.85 2.69 -2.83
N GLY A 32 8.19 3.17 -3.89
CA GLY A 32 7.05 2.56 -4.55
C GLY A 32 5.70 2.93 -3.94
N PHE A 33 4.65 2.57 -4.66
CA PHE A 33 3.26 2.78 -4.27
C PHE A 33 2.46 1.48 -4.43
N MET A 34 1.37 1.33 -3.68
CA MET A 34 0.54 0.13 -3.77
C MET A 34 -0.59 0.34 -4.77
N SER A 35 -0.83 -0.62 -5.67
CA SER A 35 -1.90 -0.51 -6.67
C SER A 35 -3.29 -0.36 -6.03
N GLY A 36 -4.03 0.68 -6.44
CA GLY A 36 -5.42 0.87 -5.98
C GLY A 36 -6.35 -0.27 -6.40
N GLY A 37 -6.22 -0.77 -7.63
CA GLY A 37 -7.05 -1.87 -8.16
C GLY A 37 -6.83 -3.22 -7.47
N ALA A 38 -5.61 -3.48 -6.98
CA ALA A 38 -5.33 -4.68 -6.19
C ALA A 38 -5.87 -4.60 -4.75
N GLY A 39 -6.16 -3.38 -4.30
CA GLY A 39 -6.37 -3.02 -2.90
C GLY A 39 -5.05 -2.90 -2.13
N TYR A 40 -5.10 -2.09 -1.08
CA TYR A 40 -4.00 -1.92 -0.15
C TYR A 40 -4.52 -1.81 1.29
N VAL A 41 -3.64 -2.01 2.26
CA VAL A 41 -3.97 -1.94 3.69
C VAL A 41 -2.99 -1.03 4.41
N LEU A 42 -3.53 -0.16 5.27
CA LEU A 42 -2.77 0.67 6.18
C LEU A 42 -2.92 0.15 7.61
N SER A 43 -1.82 0.08 8.33
CA SER A 43 -1.83 -0.08 9.78
C SER A 43 -2.52 1.10 10.48
N LYS A 44 -2.93 0.90 11.74
CA LYS A 44 -3.53 1.95 12.56
C LYS A 44 -2.62 3.16 12.70
N CYS A 45 -1.32 2.96 12.91
CA CYS A 45 -0.35 4.05 13.01
C CYS A 45 -0.16 4.78 11.68
N ALA A 46 -0.05 4.06 10.56
CA ALA A 46 0.05 4.67 9.23
C ALA A 46 -1.16 5.54 8.91
N LEU A 47 -2.38 5.06 9.17
CA LEU A 47 -3.61 5.82 8.96
C LEU A 47 -3.67 7.07 9.85
N ARG A 48 -3.24 6.97 11.12
CA ARG A 48 -3.17 8.14 12.01
C ARG A 48 -2.18 9.18 11.51
N LYS A 49 -0.98 8.77 11.08
CA LYS A 49 0.00 9.68 10.46
C LYS A 49 -0.57 10.34 9.22
N PHE A 50 -1.21 9.56 8.34
CA PHE A 50 -1.83 10.06 7.13
C PHE A 50 -2.81 11.19 7.40
N ILE A 51 -3.76 10.99 8.31
CA ILE A 51 -4.78 12.00 8.62
C ILE A 51 -4.20 13.19 9.39
N LEU A 52 -3.40 12.94 10.44
CA LEU A 52 -2.97 14.00 11.36
C LEU A 52 -1.79 14.82 10.86
N GLN A 53 -0.95 14.26 9.99
CA GLN A 53 0.29 14.90 9.51
C GLN A 53 0.26 15.08 8.00
N GLY A 54 -0.29 14.13 7.25
CA GLY A 54 -0.30 14.15 5.79
C GLY A 54 -1.38 15.08 5.22
N VAL A 55 -2.64 14.73 5.43
CA VAL A 55 -3.80 15.48 4.89
C VAL A 55 -3.85 16.94 5.38
N ALA A 56 -3.25 17.23 6.54
CA ALA A 56 -3.16 18.59 7.06
C ALA A 56 -2.03 19.44 6.43
N ASN A 57 -1.13 18.83 5.64
CA ASN A 57 0.07 19.48 5.13
C ASN A 57 0.31 19.19 3.63
N SER A 58 0.07 20.19 2.78
CA SER A 58 0.23 20.11 1.33
C SER A 58 1.67 19.81 0.87
N THR A 59 2.66 20.05 1.73
CA THR A 59 4.07 19.74 1.44
C THR A 59 4.40 18.27 1.64
N ILE A 60 3.59 17.54 2.43
CA ILE A 60 3.75 16.11 2.67
C ILE A 60 2.87 15.32 1.70
N CYS A 61 1.61 15.71 1.57
CA CYS A 61 0.63 15.04 0.71
C CYS A 61 -0.07 16.08 -0.16
N ARG A 62 -0.10 15.84 -1.47
CA ARG A 62 -0.71 16.75 -2.44
C ARG A 62 -2.23 16.81 -2.27
N PHE A 63 -2.81 18.00 -2.45
CA PHE A 63 -4.27 18.23 -2.29
C PHE A 63 -5.03 18.32 -3.61
N GLU A 64 -4.32 18.49 -4.72
CA GLU A 64 -4.93 18.56 -6.04
C GLU A 64 -5.47 17.19 -6.46
N ASN A 65 -6.64 17.18 -7.10
CA ASN A 65 -7.39 15.96 -7.43
C ASN A 65 -7.20 15.49 -8.89
N ASP A 66 -6.12 15.89 -9.54
CA ASP A 66 -5.79 15.60 -10.95
C ASP A 66 -4.70 14.51 -11.12
N GLY A 67 -4.19 13.97 -10.00
CA GLY A 67 -3.19 12.90 -9.98
C GLY A 67 -3.77 11.49 -9.89
N ASN A 68 -2.92 10.49 -10.07
CA ASN A 68 -3.29 9.09 -9.80
C ASN A 68 -3.29 8.85 -8.28
N GLU A 69 -4.45 8.54 -7.72
CA GLU A 69 -4.66 8.38 -6.27
C GLU A 69 -3.62 7.46 -5.62
N ASP A 70 -3.33 6.32 -6.23
CA ASP A 70 -2.46 5.32 -5.64
C ASP A 70 -0.99 5.74 -5.62
N SER A 71 -0.51 6.42 -6.68
CA SER A 71 0.84 6.99 -6.70
C SER A 71 0.99 8.18 -5.75
N GLU A 72 -0.01 9.06 -5.66
CA GLU A 72 0.01 10.20 -4.73
C GLU A 72 -0.02 9.72 -3.27
N LEU A 73 -0.85 8.72 -2.97
CA LEU A 73 -0.87 8.08 -1.67
C LEU A 73 0.49 7.44 -1.36
N GLY A 74 1.11 6.77 -2.33
CA GLY A 74 2.45 6.22 -2.18
C GLY A 74 3.52 7.25 -1.83
N GLN A 75 3.50 8.40 -2.52
CA GLN A 75 4.42 9.50 -2.23
C GLN A 75 4.19 10.08 -0.83
N CYS A 76 2.93 10.25 -0.45
CA CYS A 76 2.53 10.68 0.89
C CYS A 76 3.00 9.69 1.98
N MET A 77 2.87 8.38 1.75
CA MET A 77 3.38 7.35 2.67
C MET A 77 4.91 7.40 2.82
N GLU A 78 5.64 7.60 1.72
CA GLU A 78 7.08 7.79 1.74
C GLU A 78 7.48 9.01 2.58
N ASN A 79 6.83 10.16 2.36
CA ASN A 79 7.10 11.40 3.09
C ASN A 79 6.77 11.29 4.59
N LEU A 80 5.74 10.51 4.96
CA LEU A 80 5.35 10.24 6.35
C LEU A 80 6.23 9.19 7.05
N GLY A 81 7.21 8.62 6.33
CA GLY A 81 8.05 7.53 6.83
C GLY A 81 7.25 6.27 7.15
N VAL A 82 6.22 5.99 6.36
CA VAL A 82 5.45 4.74 6.44
C VAL A 82 6.17 3.65 5.65
N THR A 83 6.35 2.48 6.25
CA THR A 83 7.11 1.39 5.65
C THR A 83 6.24 0.59 4.69
N ALA A 84 6.67 0.52 3.43
CA ALA A 84 6.08 -0.35 2.41
C ALA A 84 6.53 -1.80 2.61
N MET A 85 5.58 -2.67 2.94
CA MET A 85 5.82 -4.06 3.33
C MET A 85 5.85 -5.00 2.13
N ASN A 86 6.65 -6.06 2.22
CA ASN A 86 6.63 -7.16 1.25
C ASN A 86 5.47 -8.11 1.57
N THR A 87 4.50 -8.17 0.67
CA THR A 87 3.29 -8.97 0.84
C THR A 87 3.37 -10.34 0.19
N ARG A 88 4.51 -10.75 -0.39
CA ARG A 88 4.67 -12.08 -0.99
C ARG A 88 4.77 -13.20 0.04
N ASP A 89 4.26 -14.37 -0.30
CA ASP A 89 4.39 -15.55 0.57
C ASP A 89 5.82 -16.09 0.63
N SER A 90 6.02 -17.16 1.41
CA SER A 90 7.33 -17.78 1.60
C SER A 90 7.95 -18.35 0.31
N LEU A 91 7.13 -18.58 -0.72
CA LEU A 91 7.57 -19.03 -2.04
C LEU A 91 7.73 -17.85 -3.02
N GLY A 92 7.59 -16.61 -2.55
CA GLY A 92 7.70 -15.41 -3.37
C GLY A 92 6.46 -15.13 -4.22
N ARG A 93 5.34 -15.81 -3.98
CA ARG A 93 4.09 -15.63 -4.75
C ARG A 93 3.30 -14.44 -4.21
N GLU A 94 2.64 -13.78 -5.14
CA GLU A 94 1.90 -12.55 -4.88
C GLU A 94 0.60 -12.83 -4.13
N ARG A 95 0.19 -11.91 -3.24
CA ARG A 95 -1.07 -12.00 -2.48
C ARG A 95 -2.06 -10.89 -2.80
N PHE A 96 -1.60 -9.84 -3.48
CA PHE A 96 -2.38 -8.76 -4.05
C PHE A 96 -2.24 -8.83 -5.57
N PHE A 97 -3.32 -8.69 -6.32
CA PHE A 97 -3.27 -8.84 -7.77
C PHE A 97 -3.95 -7.65 -8.44
N PRO A 98 -3.20 -6.81 -9.17
CA PRO A 98 -3.76 -5.61 -9.82
C PRO A 98 -4.57 -5.96 -11.07
N LYS A 99 -4.44 -7.18 -11.59
CA LYS A 99 -5.13 -7.66 -12.79
C LYS A 99 -6.00 -8.88 -12.47
N ILE A 100 -7.03 -9.06 -13.30
CA ILE A 100 -7.96 -10.20 -13.21
C ILE A 100 -7.23 -11.55 -13.32
N PRO A 101 -7.75 -12.63 -12.69
CA PRO A 101 -7.07 -13.91 -12.59
C PRO A 101 -6.62 -14.50 -13.93
N THR A 102 -7.41 -14.34 -14.99
CA THR A 102 -7.11 -14.86 -16.33
C THR A 102 -5.84 -14.28 -16.93
N SER A 103 -5.48 -13.05 -16.56
CA SER A 103 -4.25 -12.39 -17.03
C SER A 103 -2.99 -12.80 -16.25
N ASN A 104 -3.16 -13.56 -15.16
CA ASN A 104 -2.06 -14.10 -14.35
C ASN A 104 -1.81 -15.60 -14.62
N LEU A 105 -2.59 -16.21 -15.52
CA LEU A 105 -2.36 -17.57 -15.98
C LEU A 105 -1.22 -17.53 -17.01
N ILE A 106 -0.14 -18.25 -16.71
CA ILE A 106 0.89 -18.58 -17.70
C ILE A 106 0.24 -19.63 -18.64
N PRO A 107 0.34 -19.51 -19.97
CA PRO A 107 -0.14 -20.54 -20.89
C PRO A 107 0.56 -21.88 -20.67
#